data_AF-T2G7F4-F1
#
_entry.id   AF-T2G7F4-F1
#
_cell.length_a   1.000
_cell.length_b   1.000
_cell.length_c   1.000
_cell.angle_alpha   90.00
_cell.angle_beta   90.00
_cell.angle_gamma   90.00
#
_symmetry.space_group_name_H-M   'P 1'
#
loop_
_entity.id
_entity.type
_entity.pdbx_description
1 polymer ?
#
loop_
_entity_poly.entity_id
_entity_poly.type
_entity_poly.pdbx_seq_one_letter_code
_entity_poly.pdbx_strand_id
1 'polypeptide(L)' 'MAIPSATNQEWLDIVTGRKSHALRFLAAKVLLGRLVHSVKEDPSPENIADCITQLHQLYASNLHIPKVQEDLKTIFG' A
#
# COMPACT_ATOMS: atom_id res chain seq x y z
N MET A 1 -5.49 -15.34 -1.61
CA MET A 1 -5.16 -14.29 -2.61
C MET A 1 -3.66 -14.08 -2.56
N ALA A 2 -2.97 -14.05 -3.69
CA ALA A 2 -1.52 -13.80 -3.72
C ALA A 2 -1.27 -12.28 -3.64
N ILE A 3 -0.21 -11.85 -2.95
CA ILE A 3 0.19 -10.45 -2.96
C ILE A 3 0.96 -10.20 -4.26
N PRO A 4 0.56 -9.19 -5.05
CA PRO A 4 1.29 -8.82 -6.25
C PRO A 4 2.65 -8.22 -5.89
N SER A 5 3.64 -8.45 -6.76
CA SER A 5 5.00 -7.93 -6.61
C SER A 5 5.01 -6.45 -6.22
N ALA A 6 5.95 -6.06 -5.35
CA ALA A 6 6.20 -4.67 -4.98
C ALA A 6 6.48 -3.75 -6.20
N THR A 7 6.86 -4.32 -7.35
CA THR A 7 7.05 -3.57 -8.61
C THR A 7 5.74 -3.25 -9.35
N ASN A 8 4.59 -3.67 -8.84
CA ASN A 8 3.30 -3.39 -9.47
C ASN A 8 2.97 -1.89 -9.39
N GLN A 9 2.57 -1.30 -10.52
CA GLN A 9 2.27 0.12 -10.65
C GLN A 9 1.13 0.58 -9.73
N GLU A 10 0.17 -0.29 -9.38
CA GLU A 10 -0.88 0.06 -8.41
C GLU A 10 -0.29 0.40 -7.03
N TRP A 11 0.80 -0.28 -6.60
CA TRP A 11 1.46 0.08 -5.34
C TRP A 11 2.01 1.51 -5.40
N LEU A 12 2.62 1.88 -6.52
CA LEU A 12 3.13 3.23 -6.77
C LEU A 12 1.99 4.25 -6.74
N ASP A 13 0.90 4.01 -7.46
CA ASP A 13 -0.24 4.92 -7.50
C ASP A 13 -0.91 5.11 -6.12
N ILE A 14 -0.90 4.07 -5.30
CA ILE A 14 -1.41 4.12 -3.92
C ILE A 14 -0.48 4.95 -3.02
N VAL A 15 0.82 4.65 -2.98
CA VAL A 15 1.75 5.36 -2.07
C VAL A 15 2.00 6.81 -2.50
N THR A 16 1.84 7.12 -3.79
CA THR A 16 1.90 8.50 -4.30
C THR A 16 0.58 9.25 -4.11
N GLY A 17 -0.49 8.56 -3.71
CA GLY A 17 -1.82 9.13 -3.53
C GLY A 17 -2.53 9.48 -4.84
N ARG A 18 -2.03 9.00 -6.00
CA ARG A 18 -2.71 9.13 -7.30
C ARG A 18 -4.03 8.36 -7.33
N LYS A 19 -4.06 7.21 -6.67
CA LYS A 19 -5.26 6.40 -6.45
C LYS A 19 -5.53 6.23 -4.97
N SER A 20 -6.78 6.46 -4.58
CA SER A 20 -7.26 6.20 -3.23
C SER A 20 -8.34 5.13 -3.28
N HIS A 21 -8.10 4.01 -2.58
CA HIS A 21 -9.07 2.93 -2.43
C HIS A 21 -9.73 3.04 -1.05
N ALA A 22 -10.99 2.64 -0.96
CA ALA A 22 -11.70 2.54 0.31
C ALA A 22 -11.24 1.31 1.09
N LEU A 23 -10.08 1.43 1.74
CA LEU A 23 -9.52 0.36 2.56
C LEU A 23 -10.46 0.02 3.73
N ARG A 24 -10.42 -1.23 4.19
CA ARG A 24 -11.13 -1.75 5.35
C ARG A 24 -10.16 -2.07 6.49
N PHE A 25 -8.91 -2.35 6.17
CA PHE A 25 -7.88 -2.57 7.18
C PHE A 25 -7.37 -1.24 7.75
N LEU A 26 -7.64 -1.00 9.03
CA LEU A 26 -7.32 0.28 9.68
C LEU A 26 -5.81 0.56 9.69
N ALA A 27 -4.99 -0.46 9.95
CA ALA A 27 -3.54 -0.29 9.94
C ALA A 27 -3.03 0.13 8.55
N ALA A 28 -3.63 -0.39 7.46
CA ALA A 28 -3.30 0.05 6.12
C ALA A 28 -3.71 1.51 5.86
N LYS A 29 -4.86 1.96 6.36
CA LYS A 29 -5.26 3.39 6.26
C LYS A 29 -4.26 4.31 6.94
N VAL A 30 -3.92 3.99 8.18
CA VAL A 30 -3.00 4.81 8.99
C VAL A 30 -1.61 4.82 8.37
N LEU A 31 -1.10 3.65 7.99
CA LEU A 31 0.19 3.54 7.32
C LEU A 31 0.19 4.31 6.00
N LEU A 32 -0.82 4.10 5.14
CA LEU A 32 -0.91 4.76 3.85
C LEU A 32 -0.93 6.28 3.98
N GLY A 33 -1.67 6.83 4.93
CA GLY A 33 -1.67 8.27 5.20
C GLY A 33 -0.27 8.80 5.51
N ARG A 34 0.50 8.08 6.33
CA ARG A 34 1.90 8.41 6.63
C ARG A 34 2.79 8.30 5.39
N LEU A 35 2.66 7.23 4.61
CA LEU A 35 3.48 6.99 3.42
C LEU A 35 3.22 8.04 2.34
N VAL A 36 1.96 8.38 2.07
CA VAL A 36 1.60 9.45 1.12
C VAL A 36 2.16 10.79 1.56
N HIS A 37 2.18 11.08 2.87
CA HIS A 37 2.82 12.28 3.38
C HIS A 37 4.35 12.25 3.15
N SER A 38 5.00 11.13 3.50
CA SER A 38 6.44 10.93 3.28
C SER A 38 6.83 11.13 1.81
N VAL A 39 6.07 10.56 0.87
CA VAL A 39 6.32 10.71 -0.57
C VAL A 39 6.07 12.15 -1.05
N LYS A 40 5.16 12.89 -0.41
CA LYS A 40 4.94 14.31 -0.73
C LYS A 40 6.09 15.20 -0.23
N GLU A 41 6.66 14.88 0.93
CA GLU A 41 7.81 15.59 1.49
C GLU A 41 9.10 15.25 0.74
N ASP A 42 9.29 13.98 0.38
CA ASP A 42 10.43 13.48 -0.38
C ASP A 42 9.97 12.56 -1.53
N PRO A 43 9.77 13.10 -2.75
CA PRO A 43 9.34 12.32 -3.90
C PRO A 43 10.48 11.54 -4.57
N SER A 44 11.61 11.33 -3.87
CA SER A 44 12.74 10.57 -4.39
C SER A 44 12.36 9.10 -4.67
N PRO A 45 12.89 8.48 -5.74
CA PRO A 45 12.61 7.09 -6.08
C PRO A 45 12.92 6.10 -4.95
N GLU A 46 13.94 6.39 -4.14
CA GLU A 46 14.35 5.59 -2.98
C GLU A 46 13.28 5.58 -1.88
N ASN A 47 12.75 6.76 -1.51
CA ASN A 47 11.69 6.88 -0.50
C ASN A 47 10.39 6.22 -0.98
N ILE A 48 10.05 6.36 -2.26
CA ILE A 48 8.89 5.69 -2.85
C ILE A 48 9.04 4.17 -2.76
N ALA A 49 10.20 3.62 -3.13
CA ALA A 49 10.47 2.19 -3.05
C ALA A 49 10.40 1.66 -1.62
N ASP A 50 10.92 2.41 -0.65
CA ASP A 50 10.82 2.08 0.76
C ASP A 50 9.35 2.10 1.24
N CYS A 51 8.59 3.13 0.86
CA CYS A 51 7.16 3.23 1.16
C CYS A 51 6.37 2.04 0.60
N ILE A 52 6.63 1.65 -0.65
CA ILE A 52 5.99 0.47 -1.25
C ILE A 52 6.36 -0.79 -0.47
N THR A 53 7.63 -0.95 -0.09
CA THR A 53 8.11 -2.11 0.68
C THR A 53 7.40 -2.21 2.03
N GLN A 54 7.28 -1.11 2.77
CA GLN A 54 6.58 -1.07 4.05
C GLN A 54 5.10 -1.46 3.91
N LEU A 55 4.42 -0.92 2.89
CA LEU A 55 3.01 -1.24 2.64
C LEU A 55 2.86 -2.72 2.25
N HIS A 56 3.69 -3.21 1.34
CA HIS A 56 3.69 -4.61 0.90
C HIS A 56 3.95 -5.56 2.07
N GLN A 57 4.93 -5.27 2.94
CA GLN A 57 5.19 -6.05 4.14
C GLN A 57 4.01 -6.07 5.11
N LEU A 58 3.33 -4.92 5.30
CA LEU A 58 2.12 -4.87 6.12
C LEU A 58 1.06 -5.85 5.60
N TYR A 59 0.79 -5.84 4.29
CA TYR A 59 -0.16 -6.78 3.69
C TYR A 59 0.33 -8.24 3.83
N ALA A 60 1.62 -8.51 3.60
CA ALA A 60 2.22 -9.84 3.68
C ALA A 60 2.13 -10.46 5.07
N SER A 61 2.49 -9.71 6.11
CA SER A 61 2.42 -10.18 7.49
C SER A 61 0.98 -10.40 7.97
N ASN A 62 -0.01 -9.77 7.32
CA ASN A 62 -1.41 -9.78 7.75
C ASN A 62 -2.36 -10.52 6.77
N LEU A 63 -1.82 -11.33 5.85
CA LEU A 63 -2.60 -12.06 4.83
C LEU A 63 -3.73 -12.96 5.37
N HIS A 64 -3.57 -13.42 6.60
CA HIS A 64 -4.56 -14.26 7.28
C HIS A 64 -5.80 -13.48 7.72
N ILE A 65 -5.76 -12.13 7.72
CA ILE A 65 -6.87 -11.28 8.11
C ILE A 65 -7.82 -11.08 6.92
N PRO A 66 -9.13 -11.37 7.06
CA PRO A 66 -10.09 -11.20 5.96
C PRO A 66 -10.13 -9.79 5.37
N LYS A 67 -10.07 -8.75 6.21
CA LYS A 67 -10.06 -7.34 5.78
C LYS A 67 -8.87 -7.01 4.86
N VAL A 68 -7.72 -7.64 5.09
CA VAL A 68 -6.51 -7.47 4.26
C VAL A 68 -6.73 -8.09 2.89
N GLN A 69 -7.39 -9.24 2.83
CA GLN A 69 -7.76 -9.88 1.56
C GLN A 69 -8.79 -9.06 0.78
N GLU A 70 -9.78 -8.48 1.47
CA GLU A 70 -10.75 -7.56 0.86
C GLU A 70 -10.09 -6.30 0.30
N ASP A 71 -9.11 -5.74 1.01
CA ASP A 71 -8.34 -4.60 0.54
C ASP A 71 -7.51 -4.96 -0.69
N LEU A 72 -6.79 -6.08 -0.66
CA LEU A 72 -6.05 -6.57 -1.82
C LEU A 72 -6.96 -6.78 -3.04
N LYS A 73 -8.18 -7.28 -2.83
CA LYS A 73 -9.18 -7.41 -3.89
C LYS A 73 -9.70 -6.06 -4.39
N THR A 74 -9.81 -5.06 -3.52
CA THR A 74 -10.26 -3.71 -3.90
C THR A 74 -9.19 -2.93 -4.65
N ILE A 75 -7.92 -3.24 -4.38
CA ILE A 75 -6.76 -2.60 -5.01
C ILE A 75 -6.39 -3.27 -6.34
N PHE A 76 -6.36 -4.61 -6.38
CA PHE A 76 -5.81 -5.39 -7.50
C PHE A 76 -6.82 -6.27 -8.24
N GLY A 77 -8.08 -6.26 -7.81
CA GLY A 77 -9.15 -7.09 -8.38
C GLY A 77 -10.06 -6.37 -9.36
#